data_AF-W7BPD3-F1
#
_entry.id   AF-W7BPD3-F1
#
_cell.length_a   1.000
_cell.length_b   1.000
_cell.length_c   1.000
_cell.angle_alpha   90.00
_cell.angle_beta   90.00
_cell.angle_gamma   90.00
#
_symmetry.space_group_name_H-M   'P 1'
#
loop_
_entity.id
_entity.type
_entity.pdbx_description
1 polymer ?
#
loop_
_entity_poly.entity_id
_entity_poly.type
_entity_poly.pdbx_seq_one_letter_code
_entity_poly.pdbx_strand_id
1 'polypeptide(L)' 'MEQYVIVKGDQDLLDDEAKSLFVDVEIGVLGFLGLSRKAEEARFYFGEEVIFEKPTLDDIMYYTVQATKKRQQGVM' A
#
# COMPACT_ATOMS: atom_id res chain seq x y z
N MET A 1 8.30 17.04 -1.51
CA MET A 1 7.84 15.97 -0.62
C MET A 1 7.69 14.71 -1.45
N GLU A 2 8.15 13.56 -0.95
CA GLU A 2 8.04 12.27 -1.66
C GLU A 2 6.59 11.81 -1.60
N GLN A 3 5.98 11.54 -2.77
CA GLN A 3 4.56 11.20 -2.86
C GLN A 3 4.28 9.74 -2.47
N TYR A 4 5.26 8.86 -2.69
CA TYR A 4 5.11 7.44 -2.49
C TYR A 4 5.65 6.99 -1.13
N VAL A 5 4.97 6.02 -0.52
CA VAL A 5 5.38 5.37 0.73
C VAL A 5 4.99 3.90 0.70
N ILE A 6 5.84 3.04 1.25
CA ILE A 6 5.48 1.67 1.61
C ILE A 6 4.96 1.68 3.04
N VAL A 7 3.79 1.10 3.24
CA VAL A 7 3.19 0.90 4.57
C VAL A 7 3.24 -0.58 4.90
N LYS A 8 3.75 -0.91 6.09
CA LYS A 8 3.73 -2.26 6.65
C LYS A 8 2.95 -2.25 7.95
N GLY A 9 2.00 -3.15 8.10
CA GLY A 9 1.18 -3.23 9.32
C GLY A 9 0.49 -4.57 9.46
N ASP A 10 -0.23 -4.73 10.56
CA ASP A 10 -1.04 -5.93 10.81
C ASP A 10 -2.26 -6.00 9.90
N GLN A 11 -2.70 -7.21 9.56
CA GLN A 11 -3.82 -7.42 8.64
C GLN A 11 -5.13 -6.80 9.13
N ASP A 12 -5.30 -6.73 10.45
CA ASP A 12 -6.51 -6.20 11.10
C ASP A 12 -6.69 -4.69 10.86
N LEU A 13 -5.65 -4.01 10.38
CA LEU A 13 -5.68 -2.59 9.99
C LEU A 13 -6.15 -2.36 8.54
N LEU A 14 -6.41 -3.42 7.76
CA LEU A 14 -6.87 -3.33 6.36
C LEU A 14 -8.37 -3.51 6.20
N ASP A 15 -9.14 -2.46 6.48
CA ASP A 15 -10.51 -2.34 6.02
C ASP A 15 -10.59 -1.81 4.56
N ASP A 16 -11.81 -1.62 4.05
CA ASP A 16 -12.01 -1.17 2.67
C ASP A 16 -11.59 0.29 2.46
N GLU A 17 -11.64 1.13 3.51
CA GLU A 17 -11.18 2.51 3.47
C GLU A 17 -9.65 2.56 3.44
N ALA A 18 -8.98 1.78 4.29
CA ALA A 18 -7.54 1.58 4.31
C ALA A 18 -7.03 1.08 2.95
N LYS A 19 -7.67 0.06 2.35
CA LYS A 19 -7.30 -0.46 1.02
C LYS A 19 -7.35 0.61 -0.07
N SER A 20 -8.26 1.58 0.03
CA SER A 20 -8.38 2.67 -0.95
C SER A 20 -7.18 3.62 -1.00
N LEU A 21 -6.36 3.64 0.07
CA LEU A 21 -5.15 4.46 0.16
C LEU A 21 -4.00 3.91 -0.68
N PHE A 22 -4.10 2.66 -1.16
CA PHE A 22 -3.02 1.95 -1.81
C PHE A 22 -3.21 1.84 -3.32
N VAL A 23 -2.08 1.87 -4.04
CA VAL A 23 -1.99 1.49 -5.45
C VAL A 23 -2.28 0.01 -5.59
N ASP A 24 -1.65 -0.79 -4.74
CA ASP A 24 -1.93 -2.20 -4.52
C ASP A 24 -1.39 -2.63 -3.15
N VAL A 25 -1.93 -3.73 -2.61
CA VAL A 25 -1.58 -4.28 -1.30
C VAL A 25 -1.32 -5.78 -1.43
N GLU A 26 -0.29 -6.25 -0.75
CA GLU A 26 -0.01 -7.65 -0.54
C GLU A 26 -0.30 -8.02 0.91
N ILE A 27 -1.04 -9.10 1.10
CA ILE A 27 -1.39 -9.62 2.43
C ILE A 27 -0.66 -10.95 2.58
N GLY A 28 0.22 -11.04 3.56
CA GLY A 28 1.00 -12.24 3.89
C GLY A 28 0.81 -12.64 5.35
N VAL A 29 1.36 -13.78 5.76
CA VAL A 29 1.15 -14.35 7.11
C VAL A 29 1.62 -13.45 8.27
N LEU A 30 2.47 -12.46 8.00
CA LEU A 30 3.01 -11.52 9.00
C LEU A 30 2.34 -10.13 8.98
N GLY A 31 1.30 -9.93 8.16
CA GLY A 31 0.71 -8.60 7.98
C GLY A 31 0.55 -8.24 6.50
N PHE A 32 0.54 -6.95 6.21
CA PHE A 32 0.45 -6.44 4.86
C PHE A 32 1.61 -5.55 4.46
N LEU A 33 1.78 -5.42 3.15
CA LEU A 33 2.69 -4.49 2.51
C LEU A 33 1.94 -3.74 1.41
N GLY A 34 1.80 -2.42 1.53
CA GLY A 34 1.06 -1.61 0.56
C GLY A 34 1.86 -0.41 0.06
N LEU A 35 1.84 -0.18 -1.25
CA LEU A 35 2.36 1.06 -1.83
C LEU A 35 1.25 2.11 -1.88
N SER A 36 1.42 3.23 -1.17
CA SER A 36 0.57 4.41 -1.33
C SER A 36 1.27 5.46 -2.18
N ARG A 37 0.48 6.16 -3.01
CA ARG A 37 0.90 7.38 -3.73
C ARG A 37 0.55 8.68 -2.99
N LYS A 38 0.03 8.54 -1.76
CA LYS A 38 -0.49 9.61 -0.91
C LYS A 38 0.15 9.51 0.47
N ALA A 39 1.47 9.70 0.53
CA ALA A 39 2.24 9.48 1.76
C ALA A 39 1.70 10.25 2.98
N GLU A 40 1.22 11.47 2.79
CA GLU A 40 0.64 12.28 3.88
C GLU A 40 -0.70 11.70 4.37
N GLU A 41 -1.59 11.31 3.46
CA GLU A 41 -2.88 10.69 3.83
C GLU A 41 -2.67 9.36 4.55
N ALA A 42 -1.72 8.53 4.07
CA ALA A 42 -1.38 7.27 4.72
C ALA A 42 -0.82 7.50 6.14
N ARG A 43 0.03 8.51 6.34
CA ARG A 43 0.54 8.89 7.67
C ARG A 43 -0.56 9.39 8.60
N PHE A 44 -1.49 10.18 8.08
CA PHE A 44 -2.63 10.66 8.84
C PHE A 44 -3.57 9.52 9.26
N TYR A 45 -3.83 8.58 8.35
CA TYR A 45 -4.75 7.47 8.58
C TYR A 45 -4.18 6.44 9.58
N PHE A 46 -2.94 5.99 9.36
CA PHE A 46 -2.37 4.88 10.15
C PHE A 46 -1.59 5.32 11.39
N GLY A 47 -1.12 6.57 11.45
CA GLY A 47 -0.38 7.08 12.61
C GLY A 47 0.85 6.23 12.94
N GLU A 48 0.98 5.81 14.21
CA GLU A 48 2.11 5.02 14.70
C GLU A 48 1.88 3.50 14.67
N GLU A 49 0.71 3.04 14.24
CA GLU A 49 0.32 1.61 14.19
C GLU A 49 1.00 0.84 13.04
N VAL A 50 1.74 1.54 12.18
CA VAL A 50 2.39 0.97 10.99
C VAL A 50 3.82 1.48 10.83
N ILE A 51 4.59 0.74 10.04
CA ILE A 51 5.93 1.14 9.61
C ILE A 51 5.83 1.79 8.23
N PHE A 52 6.40 2.98 8.10
CA PHE A 52 6.54 3.68 6.83
C PHE A 52 7.98 3.56 6.31
N GLU A 53 8.11 3.08 5.07
CA GLU A 53 9.39 2.99 4.37
C GLU A 53 9.36 3.78 3.07
N LYS A 54 10.51 4.33 2.69
CA LYS A 54 10.69 4.94 1.38
C LYS A 54 10.77 3.83 0.32
N PRO A 55 9.88 3.83 -0.69
CA PRO A 55 9.95 2.84 -1.76
C PRO A 55 11.16 3.07 -2.65
N THR A 56 11.70 1.98 -3.19
CA THR A 56 12.59 2.00 -4.34
C THR A 56 11.80 2.22 -5.64
N LEU A 57 12.50 2.48 -6.74
CA LEU A 57 11.86 2.52 -8.06
C LEU A 57 11.24 1.17 -8.43
N ASP A 58 11.91 0.08 -8.10
CA ASP A 58 11.45 -1.28 -8.38
C ASP A 58 10.16 -1.60 -7.63
N ASP A 59 10.03 -1.16 -6.37
CA ASP A 59 8.77 -1.27 -5.62
C ASP A 59 7.64 -0.54 -6.34
N ILE A 60 7.87 0.72 -6.73
CA ILE A 60 6.87 1.53 -7.43
C ILE A 60 6.43 0.85 -8.73
N MET A 61 7.39 0.37 -9.53
CA MET A 61 7.10 -0.31 -10.78
C MET A 61 6.33 -1.62 -10.54
N TYR A 62 6.77 -2.43 -9.59
CA TYR A 62 6.15 -3.70 -9.25
C TYR A 62 4.69 -3.51 -8.86
N TYR A 63 4.40 -2.69 -7.85
CA TYR A 63 3.03 -2.44 -7.39
C TYR A 63 2.15 -1.83 -8.48
N THR A 64 2.69 -0.94 -9.31
CA THR A 64 1.93 -0.33 -10.42
C THR A 64 1.54 -1.38 -11.48
N VAL A 65 2.46 -2.29 -11.83
CA VAL A 65 2.20 -3.38 -12.77
C VAL A 65 1.20 -4.38 -12.19
N GLN A 66 1.33 -4.74 -10.92
CA GLN A 66 0.41 -5.68 -10.26
C GLN A 66 -1.01 -5.11 -10.17
N ALA A 67 -1.16 -3.84 -9.80
CA ALA A 67 -2.44 -3.14 -9.80
C ALA A 67 -3.10 -3.15 -11.19
N THR A 68 -2.31 -3.01 -12.25
CA THR A 68 -2.79 -3.01 -13.63
C THR A 68 -3.27 -4.40 -14.06
N LYS A 69 -2.54 -5.47 -13.69
CA LYS A 69 -2.95 -6.84 -13.96
C LYS A 69 -4.25 -7.21 -13.25
N LYS A 70 -4.43 -6.83 -11.98
CA LYS A 70 -5.65 -7.09 -11.20
C LYS A 70 -6.89 -6.47 -11.86
N ARG A 71 -6.78 -5.22 -12.34
CA ARG A 71 -7.85 -4.54 -13.12
C ARG A 71 -8.24 -5.28 -14.39
N GLN A 72 -7.25 -5.79 -15.13
CA GLN A 72 -7.49 -6.50 -16.39
C GLN A 72 -8.12 -7.89 -16.19
N GLN A 73 -7.94 -8.48 -15.00
CA GLN A 73 -8.49 -9.80 -14.65
C GLN A 73 -9.88 -9.71 -14.00
N GLY A 74 -10.45 -8.51 -13.81
CA GLY A 74 -11.74 -8.33 -13.14
C GLY A 74 -11.71 -8.65 -11.65
N VAL A 75 -10.53 -8.63 -11.02
CA VAL A 75 -10.33 -8.86 -9.58
C VAL A 75 -10.00 -7.52 -8.93
N MET A 76 -11.01 -6.66 -8.79
CA MET A 76 -11.02 -5.48 -7.93
C MET A 76 -12.43 -5.26 -7.42
#